data_AF-A0A3B8I2N1-F1
#
_entry.id   AF-A0A3B8I2N1-F1
#
_cell.length_a   1.000
_cell.length_b   1.000
_cell.length_c   1.000
_cell.angle_alpha   90.00
_cell.angle_beta   90.00
_cell.angle_gamma   90.00
#
_symmetry.space_group_name_H-M   'P 1'
#
loop_
_entity.id
_entity.type
_entity.pdbx_description
1 polymer ?
#
loop_
_entity_poly.entity_id
_entity_poly.type
_entity_poly.pdbx_seq_one_letter_code
_entity_poly.pdbx_strand_id
1 'polypeptide(L)'
;ELTVGAKRAVAEGRLLGPELHVAGTIIDTLHFENLTQRVRSEEEIRRVVREQAAAGVDWVKLYSGLTPDLIEAAIEEAHSLGILTVGHLHNTSWTEASELGIDNLVHVIVGNASYLPEEKQAAYAVEVSRGMQAAYAWFEMVDLEHPKIQELIQTLATNGTSVDPTLVAFHAAFFGDTDQYKENPALANYSPAMIENWSTLFNFNLGWTPEDFDRAHPAWDKAEQFIKLLHESGVLLTAGTDANNPWIVPGDSFHQELVLLRDCALPNEEVLKIATWNGAKLLGIENRVGSIAPGKEADLVLLSENPLKNIEATRTIEQVIRDGELVERHQNH
;
A
#
# COMPACT_ATOMS: atom_id res chain seq x y z
N GLU A 1 14.92 -0.23 14.86
CA GLU A 1 15.04 -1.13 16.03
C GLU A 1 13.73 -1.83 16.39
N LEU A 2 12.58 -1.13 16.50
CA LEU A 2 11.30 -1.74 16.90
C LEU A 2 10.73 -2.76 15.89
N THR A 3 10.71 -2.45 14.59
CA THR A 3 10.15 -3.35 13.55
C THR A 3 10.94 -4.64 13.41
N VAL A 4 12.27 -4.55 13.32
CA VAL A 4 13.17 -5.72 13.34
C VAL A 4 13.02 -6.51 14.64
N GLY A 5 12.87 -5.83 15.78
CA GLY A 5 12.61 -6.47 17.06
C GLY A 5 11.32 -7.30 17.07
N ALA A 6 10.24 -6.76 16.49
CA ALA A 6 8.96 -7.46 16.33
C ALA A 6 9.10 -8.67 15.40
N LYS A 7 9.74 -8.50 14.24
CA LYS A 7 10.07 -9.59 13.32
C LYS A 7 10.79 -10.74 14.02
N ARG A 8 11.84 -10.42 14.77
CA ARG A 8 12.60 -11.41 15.54
C ARG A 8 11.74 -12.08 16.62
N ALA A 9 10.92 -11.30 17.33
CA ALA A 9 10.04 -11.84 18.36
C ALA A 9 9.01 -12.82 17.80
N VAL A 10 8.45 -12.56 16.61
CA VAL A 10 7.54 -13.50 15.93
C VAL A 10 8.28 -14.75 15.46
N ALA A 11 9.44 -14.59 14.81
CA ALA A 11 10.24 -15.71 14.34
C ALA A 11 10.71 -16.64 15.48
N GLU A 12 10.92 -16.09 16.68
CA GLU A 12 11.32 -16.84 17.88
C GLU A 12 10.11 -17.35 18.71
N GLY A 13 8.87 -17.11 18.27
CA GLY A 13 7.67 -17.51 18.99
C GLY A 13 7.40 -16.74 20.29
N ARG A 14 8.11 -15.62 20.52
CA ARG A 14 7.90 -14.73 21.68
C ARG A 14 6.72 -13.77 21.50
N LEU A 15 6.27 -13.57 20.26
CA LEU A 15 5.10 -12.79 19.90
C LEU A 15 4.24 -13.59 18.91
N LEU A 16 2.94 -13.73 19.18
CA LEU A 16 2.00 -14.30 18.22
C LEU A 16 1.69 -13.27 17.13
N GLY A 17 1.85 -13.64 15.86
CA GLY A 17 1.61 -12.77 14.70
C GLY A 17 2.03 -13.43 13.40
N PRO A 18 1.77 -12.83 12.23
CA PRO A 18 2.19 -13.38 10.93
C PRO A 18 3.72 -13.33 10.76
N GLU A 19 4.28 -14.11 9.83
CA GLU A 19 5.66 -13.89 9.36
C GLU A 19 5.81 -12.42 8.91
N LEU A 20 6.86 -11.74 9.37
CA LEU A 20 7.05 -10.31 9.12
C LEU A 20 8.24 -10.07 8.19
N HIS A 21 7.98 -9.38 7.10
CA HIS A 21 8.99 -8.69 6.30
C HIS A 21 8.90 -7.20 6.60
N VAL A 22 10.03 -6.59 7.00
CA VAL A 22 10.00 -5.25 7.58
C VAL A 22 10.89 -4.28 6.82
N ALA A 23 10.41 -3.05 6.69
CA ALA A 23 11.23 -1.91 6.30
C ALA A 23 11.81 -1.17 7.51
N GLY A 24 12.86 -0.40 7.27
CA GLY A 24 13.37 0.57 8.24
C GLY A 24 12.59 1.88 8.22
N THR A 25 13.15 2.91 8.83
CA THR A 25 12.58 4.27 8.80
C THR A 25 12.48 4.75 7.36
N ILE A 26 11.38 5.43 7.02
CA ILE A 26 11.16 5.97 5.67
C ILE A 26 12.29 6.94 5.32
N ILE A 27 12.89 6.83 4.13
CA ILE A 27 13.95 7.72 3.66
C ILE A 27 13.35 8.80 2.77
N ASP A 28 13.65 10.07 3.05
CA ASP A 28 13.12 11.20 2.27
C ASP A 28 14.05 12.42 2.30
N THR A 29 13.85 13.39 1.38
CA THR A 29 14.47 14.73 1.46
C THR A 29 13.68 15.68 2.36
N LEU A 30 12.38 15.43 2.53
CA LEU A 30 11.50 16.14 3.45
C LEU A 30 11.68 15.61 4.88
N HIS A 31 11.28 16.41 5.86
CA HIS A 31 11.33 16.01 7.26
C HIS A 31 9.93 15.94 7.85
N PHE A 32 9.53 14.73 8.20
CA PHE A 32 8.37 14.43 9.00
C PHE A 32 8.83 13.83 10.32
N GLU A 33 8.51 14.51 11.42
CA GLU A 33 8.92 14.13 12.76
C GLU A 33 8.43 12.70 13.07
N ASN A 34 9.33 11.86 13.60
CA ASN A 34 9.09 10.45 13.93
C ASN A 34 8.69 9.53 12.76
N LEU A 35 8.68 10.01 11.52
CA LEU A 35 8.30 9.23 10.35
C LEU A 35 9.48 9.02 9.39
N THR A 36 10.25 10.08 9.10
CA THR A 36 11.29 10.04 8.07
C THR A 36 12.70 10.26 8.60
N GLN A 37 13.65 9.52 8.02
CA GLN A 37 15.07 9.81 8.08
C GLN A 37 15.46 10.68 6.88
N ARG A 38 15.80 11.93 7.17
CA ARG A 38 16.12 12.93 6.14
C ARG A 38 17.50 12.69 5.52
N VAL A 39 17.58 12.74 4.20
CA VAL A 39 18.82 12.69 3.40
C VAL A 39 18.90 13.84 2.40
N ARG A 40 20.11 14.18 1.95
CA ARG A 40 20.36 15.30 1.02
C ARG A 40 21.32 14.99 -0.13
N SER A 41 21.91 13.81 -0.15
CA SER A 41 22.88 13.40 -1.17
C SER A 41 22.86 11.89 -1.38
N GLU A 42 23.41 11.45 -2.51
CA GLU A 42 23.62 10.03 -2.83
C GLU A 42 24.45 9.32 -1.74
N GLU A 43 25.51 9.96 -1.25
CA GLU A 43 26.34 9.39 -0.19
C GLU A 43 25.55 9.18 1.12
N GLU A 44 24.70 10.16 1.49
CA GLU A 44 23.84 10.04 2.67
C GLU A 44 22.83 8.91 2.52
N ILE A 45 22.11 8.83 1.39
CA ILE A 45 21.09 7.78 1.20
C ILE A 45 21.72 6.39 1.17
N ARG A 46 22.86 6.21 0.48
CA ARG A 46 23.59 4.94 0.48
C ARG A 46 24.04 4.54 1.88
N ARG A 47 24.52 5.49 2.67
CA ARG A 47 24.88 5.24 4.08
C ARG A 47 23.66 4.80 4.90
N VAL A 48 22.52 5.48 4.76
CA VAL A 48 21.28 5.12 5.48
C VAL A 48 20.79 3.73 5.08
N VAL A 49 20.82 3.39 3.79
CA VAL A 49 20.48 2.05 3.30
C VAL A 49 21.36 0.98 3.96
N ARG A 50 22.69 1.18 3.99
CA ARG A 50 23.61 0.26 4.68
C ARG A 50 23.33 0.14 6.18
N GLU A 51 22.99 1.24 6.85
CA GLU A 51 22.64 1.23 8.28
C GLU A 51 21.36 0.43 8.55
N GLN A 52 20.32 0.61 7.73
CA GLN A 52 19.08 -0.16 7.85
C GLN A 52 19.30 -1.64 7.50
N ALA A 53 20.08 -1.93 6.46
CA ALA A 53 20.49 -3.28 6.09
C ALA A 53 21.20 -4.00 7.23
N ALA A 54 22.20 -3.33 7.84
CA ALA A 54 22.93 -3.86 9.00
C ALA A 54 22.02 -4.08 10.22
N ALA A 55 20.94 -3.30 10.34
CA ALA A 55 19.93 -3.50 11.37
C ALA A 55 19.02 -4.71 11.11
N GLY A 56 18.99 -5.27 9.89
CA GLY A 56 18.25 -6.48 9.54
C GLY A 56 16.87 -6.26 8.93
N VAL A 57 16.69 -5.16 8.19
CA VAL A 57 15.47 -4.92 7.38
C VAL A 57 15.47 -5.79 6.13
N ASP A 58 14.28 -6.09 5.60
CA ASP A 58 14.07 -6.81 4.34
C ASP A 58 13.79 -5.87 3.16
N TRP A 59 13.35 -4.66 3.48
CA TRP A 59 12.95 -3.63 2.52
C TRP A 59 13.50 -2.26 2.89
N VAL A 60 13.75 -1.43 1.89
CA VAL A 60 13.98 0.02 2.03
C VAL A 60 12.75 0.77 1.54
N LYS A 61 12.22 1.67 2.38
CA LYS A 61 11.07 2.51 2.05
C LYS A 61 11.53 3.90 1.58
N LEU A 62 11.28 4.20 0.32
CA LEU A 62 11.61 5.46 -0.37
C LEU A 62 10.35 6.34 -0.50
N TYR A 63 10.51 7.66 -0.38
CA TYR A 63 9.38 8.57 -0.23
C TYR A 63 9.37 9.77 -1.19
N SER A 64 8.30 10.54 -1.10
CA SER A 64 7.79 11.44 -2.14
C SER A 64 8.74 12.54 -2.60
N GLY A 65 9.65 13.00 -1.72
CA GLY A 65 10.57 14.11 -1.99
C GLY A 65 11.88 13.71 -2.67
N LEU A 66 12.16 12.41 -2.83
CA LEU A 66 13.39 11.93 -3.46
C LEU A 66 13.39 12.21 -4.97
N THR A 67 14.54 12.64 -5.49
CA THR A 67 14.78 12.86 -6.92
C THR A 67 15.23 11.56 -7.61
N PRO A 68 15.17 11.47 -8.96
CA PRO A 68 15.61 10.27 -9.69
C PRO A 68 17.00 9.79 -9.29
N ASP A 69 18.01 10.67 -9.22
CA ASP A 69 19.38 10.30 -8.83
C ASP A 69 19.47 9.71 -7.40
N LEU A 70 18.63 10.20 -6.47
CA LEU A 70 18.59 9.65 -5.11
C LEU A 70 17.87 8.29 -5.07
N ILE A 71 16.82 8.11 -5.88
CA ILE A 71 16.12 6.84 -6.03
C ILE A 71 17.06 5.79 -6.63
N GLU A 72 17.76 6.12 -7.72
CA GLU A 72 18.76 5.24 -8.34
C GLU A 72 19.84 4.83 -7.33
N ALA A 73 20.45 5.79 -6.63
CA ALA A 73 21.47 5.51 -5.63
C ALA A 73 20.98 4.60 -4.49
N ALA A 74 19.71 4.73 -4.09
CA ALA A 74 19.11 3.89 -3.07
C ALA A 74 18.84 2.47 -3.57
N ILE A 75 18.30 2.34 -4.79
CA ILE A 75 18.00 1.04 -5.43
C ILE A 75 19.30 0.26 -5.61
N GLU A 76 20.32 0.88 -6.23
CA GLU A 76 21.61 0.23 -6.44
C GLU A 76 22.23 -0.28 -5.14
N GLU A 77 22.20 0.54 -4.07
CA GLU A 77 22.76 0.14 -2.79
C GLU A 77 21.94 -0.99 -2.14
N ALA A 78 20.61 -0.88 -2.12
CA ALA A 78 19.72 -1.88 -1.53
C ALA A 78 19.88 -3.23 -2.25
N HIS A 79 19.85 -3.22 -3.58
CA HIS A 79 20.01 -4.41 -4.40
C HIS A 79 21.40 -5.03 -4.26
N SER A 80 22.47 -4.22 -4.13
CA SER A 80 23.82 -4.74 -3.85
C SER A 80 23.93 -5.50 -2.53
N LEU A 81 23.00 -5.25 -1.60
CA LEU A 81 22.87 -5.90 -0.29
C LEU A 81 21.80 -7.00 -0.28
N GLY A 82 21.13 -7.25 -1.41
CA GLY A 82 20.03 -8.22 -1.52
C GLY A 82 18.74 -7.79 -0.83
N ILE A 83 18.51 -6.48 -0.70
CA ILE A 83 17.34 -5.88 -0.05
C ILE A 83 16.44 -5.24 -1.11
N LEU A 84 15.13 -5.44 -0.98
CA LEU A 84 14.13 -4.91 -1.92
C LEU A 84 13.76 -3.45 -1.59
N THR A 85 13.17 -2.76 -2.54
CA THR A 85 12.79 -1.35 -2.43
C THR A 85 11.30 -1.14 -2.66
N VAL A 86 10.71 -0.27 -1.85
CA VAL A 86 9.30 0.11 -1.96
C VAL A 86 9.15 1.64 -1.96
N GLY A 87 8.37 2.18 -2.89
CA GLY A 87 8.27 3.63 -3.12
C GLY A 87 6.86 4.20 -2.96
N HIS A 88 6.73 5.28 -2.17
CA HIS A 88 5.65 6.27 -2.34
C HIS A 88 6.28 7.49 -2.99
N LEU A 89 6.17 7.62 -4.31
CA LEU A 89 6.96 8.58 -5.09
C LEU A 89 6.08 9.64 -5.74
N HIS A 90 6.49 10.91 -5.63
CA HIS A 90 5.86 12.04 -6.35
C HIS A 90 6.87 12.80 -7.21
N ASN A 91 8.06 13.13 -6.70
CA ASN A 91 9.08 13.87 -7.46
C ASN A 91 9.73 13.03 -8.57
N THR A 92 9.95 11.75 -8.31
CA THR A 92 10.32 10.76 -9.33
C THR A 92 9.04 10.11 -9.86
N SER A 93 8.90 10.02 -11.18
CA SER A 93 7.75 9.34 -11.78
C SER A 93 7.83 7.82 -11.57
N TRP A 94 6.68 7.15 -11.57
CA TRP A 94 6.65 5.68 -11.45
C TRP A 94 7.29 4.99 -12.66
N THR A 95 7.26 5.63 -13.84
CA THR A 95 7.92 5.18 -15.06
C THR A 95 9.44 5.19 -14.86
N GLU A 96 10.01 6.33 -14.46
CA GLU A 96 11.45 6.43 -14.17
C GLU A 96 11.86 5.48 -13.05
N ALA A 97 11.11 5.41 -11.96
CA ALA A 97 11.44 4.50 -10.85
C ALA A 97 11.43 3.03 -11.28
N SER A 98 10.49 2.64 -12.14
CA SER A 98 10.42 1.29 -12.70
C SER A 98 11.58 1.00 -13.66
N GLU A 99 11.99 1.97 -14.48
CA GLU A 99 13.19 1.85 -15.34
C GLU A 99 14.48 1.73 -14.52
N LEU A 100 14.55 2.38 -13.37
CA LEU A 100 15.63 2.26 -12.39
C LEU A 100 15.60 0.96 -11.59
N GLY A 101 14.54 0.15 -11.71
CA GLY A 101 14.44 -1.16 -11.09
C GLY A 101 13.78 -1.19 -9.71
N ILE A 102 12.91 -0.24 -9.37
CA ILE A 102 12.14 -0.33 -8.12
C ILE A 102 11.25 -1.60 -8.09
N ASP A 103 11.20 -2.27 -6.94
CA ASP A 103 10.51 -3.56 -6.81
C ASP A 103 8.99 -3.41 -6.58
N ASN A 104 8.60 -2.43 -5.77
CA ASN A 104 7.21 -2.17 -5.42
C ASN A 104 6.90 -0.66 -5.36
N LEU A 105 5.74 -0.29 -5.90
CA LEU A 105 5.15 1.04 -5.75
C LEU A 105 3.87 0.91 -4.95
N VAL A 106 3.64 1.86 -4.05
CA VAL A 106 2.44 1.86 -3.21
C VAL A 106 1.54 3.04 -3.50
N HIS A 107 0.29 2.85 -3.08
CA HIS A 107 -0.82 3.77 -3.12
C HIS A 107 -1.41 3.98 -4.51
N VAL A 108 -2.75 4.02 -4.58
CA VAL A 108 -3.47 4.40 -5.80
C VAL A 108 -3.20 5.85 -6.21
N ILE A 109 -2.64 6.67 -5.32
CA ILE A 109 -2.29 8.07 -5.57
C ILE A 109 -0.90 8.17 -6.20
N VAL A 110 -0.85 8.22 -7.52
CA VAL A 110 0.41 8.41 -8.29
C VAL A 110 0.96 9.82 -8.08
N GLY A 111 0.11 10.84 -8.12
CA GLY A 111 0.42 12.20 -7.66
C GLY A 111 1.48 12.99 -8.45
N ASN A 112 2.14 12.39 -9.46
CA ASN A 112 3.15 13.05 -10.28
C ASN A 112 2.51 13.84 -11.44
N ALA A 113 2.86 15.13 -11.56
CA ALA A 113 2.32 16.04 -12.56
C ALA A 113 2.72 15.69 -14.00
N SER A 114 3.83 14.97 -14.21
CA SER A 114 4.37 14.64 -15.53
C SER A 114 3.40 13.80 -16.38
N TYR A 115 2.52 13.05 -15.72
CA TYR A 115 1.46 12.25 -16.33
C TYR A 115 0.24 13.05 -16.78
N LEU A 116 0.09 14.27 -16.29
CA LEU A 116 -1.02 15.15 -16.67
C LEU A 116 -0.71 15.86 -18.00
N PRO A 117 -1.74 16.21 -18.79
CA PRO A 117 -1.60 17.13 -19.93
C PRO A 117 -0.87 18.40 -19.51
N GLU A 118 0.04 18.90 -20.37
CA GLU A 118 0.95 20.00 -20.05
C GLU A 118 0.21 21.25 -19.56
N GLU A 119 -0.93 21.56 -20.17
CA GLU A 119 -1.78 22.68 -19.82
C GLU A 119 -2.44 22.58 -18.44
N LYS A 120 -2.50 21.38 -17.85
CA LYS A 120 -3.07 21.15 -16.50
C LYS A 120 -2.02 21.13 -15.40
N GLN A 121 -0.74 20.98 -15.71
CA GLN A 121 0.32 20.79 -14.70
C GLN A 121 0.46 21.99 -13.76
N ALA A 122 0.34 23.21 -14.27
CA ALA A 122 0.39 24.41 -13.45
C ALA A 122 -0.80 24.52 -12.48
N ALA A 123 -2.00 24.10 -12.91
CA ALA A 123 -3.18 24.06 -12.04
C ALA A 123 -3.05 22.97 -10.97
N TYR A 124 -2.53 21.80 -11.34
CA TYR A 124 -2.27 20.71 -10.39
C TYR A 124 -1.26 21.10 -9.31
N ALA A 125 -0.21 21.85 -9.65
CA ALA A 125 0.76 22.34 -8.67
C ALA A 125 0.12 23.22 -7.56
N VAL A 126 -0.99 23.91 -7.86
CA VAL A 126 -1.76 24.65 -6.85
C VAL A 126 -2.48 23.67 -5.92
N GLU A 127 -3.06 22.59 -6.45
CA GLU A 127 -3.75 21.56 -5.66
C GLU A 127 -2.78 20.80 -4.74
N VAL A 128 -1.54 20.54 -5.19
CA VAL A 128 -0.47 19.97 -4.35
C VAL A 128 -0.23 20.79 -3.08
N SER A 129 -0.34 22.12 -3.15
CA SER A 129 -0.17 22.99 -1.97
C SER A 129 -1.32 22.89 -0.96
N ARG A 130 -2.46 22.30 -1.35
CA ARG A 130 -3.62 22.09 -0.48
C ARG A 130 -3.54 20.79 0.34
N GLY A 131 -2.59 19.91 0.04
CA GLY A 131 -2.40 18.65 0.76
C GLY A 131 -3.13 17.49 0.10
N MET A 132 -3.91 16.71 0.87
CA MET A 132 -4.57 15.51 0.37
C MET A 132 -5.63 15.76 -0.71
N GLN A 133 -6.07 17.01 -0.89
CA GLN A 133 -6.92 17.41 -2.01
C GLN A 133 -6.26 17.16 -3.37
N ALA A 134 -4.93 17.18 -3.43
CA ALA A 134 -4.17 16.82 -4.63
C ALA A 134 -4.47 15.39 -5.10
N ALA A 135 -4.83 14.48 -4.20
CA ALA A 135 -5.13 13.09 -4.53
C ALA A 135 -6.32 12.98 -5.50
N TYR A 136 -7.47 13.60 -5.17
CA TYR A 136 -8.62 13.58 -6.09
C TYR A 136 -8.42 14.52 -7.28
N ALA A 137 -7.74 15.66 -7.08
CA ALA A 137 -7.49 16.61 -8.16
C ALA A 137 -6.64 16.02 -9.29
N TRP A 138 -5.68 15.14 -8.95
CA TRP A 138 -4.90 14.40 -9.95
C TRP A 138 -5.82 13.54 -10.82
N PHE A 139 -6.75 12.80 -10.21
CA PHE A 139 -7.72 11.98 -10.94
C PHE A 139 -8.69 12.83 -11.76
N GLU A 140 -9.15 13.99 -11.29
CA GLU A 140 -9.96 14.91 -12.11
C GLU A 140 -9.20 15.31 -13.39
N MET A 141 -7.89 15.55 -13.28
CA MET A 141 -7.08 16.10 -14.36
C MET A 141 -6.51 15.05 -15.31
N VAL A 142 -6.24 13.83 -14.84
CA VAL A 142 -5.64 12.77 -15.66
C VAL A 142 -6.61 12.28 -16.75
N ASP A 143 -6.03 11.96 -17.90
CA ASP A 143 -6.65 11.18 -18.96
C ASP A 143 -5.97 9.81 -18.97
N LEU A 144 -6.72 8.75 -18.62
CA LEU A 144 -6.17 7.39 -18.51
C LEU A 144 -5.83 6.78 -19.87
N GLU A 145 -6.39 7.31 -20.96
CA GLU A 145 -6.08 6.88 -22.33
C GLU A 145 -4.84 7.61 -22.88
N HIS A 146 -4.32 8.60 -22.15
CA HIS A 146 -3.19 9.39 -22.59
C HIS A 146 -1.93 8.51 -22.78
N PRO A 147 -1.12 8.72 -23.83
CA PRO A 147 0.05 7.89 -24.12
C PRO A 147 1.03 7.72 -22.96
N LYS A 148 1.21 8.76 -22.12
CA LYS A 148 2.07 8.69 -20.93
C LYS A 148 1.56 7.74 -19.85
N ILE A 149 0.24 7.59 -19.69
CA ILE A 149 -0.35 6.61 -18.76
C ILE A 149 -0.20 5.21 -19.33
N GLN A 150 -0.40 5.04 -20.64
CA GLN A 150 -0.19 3.76 -21.31
C GLN A 150 1.27 3.31 -21.23
N GLU A 151 2.21 4.25 -21.42
CA GLU A 151 3.65 4.03 -21.21
C GLU A 151 3.95 3.63 -19.77
N LEU A 152 3.45 4.36 -18.77
CA LEU A 152 3.57 3.98 -17.35
C LEU A 152 3.15 2.53 -17.12
N ILE A 153 1.92 2.18 -17.49
CA ILE A 153 1.36 0.84 -17.25
C ILE A 153 2.20 -0.23 -17.95
N GLN A 154 2.60 0.01 -19.20
CA GLN A 154 3.41 -0.93 -19.96
C GLN A 154 4.81 -1.09 -19.36
N THR A 155 5.44 -0.01 -18.88
CA THR A 155 6.74 -0.06 -18.23
C THR A 155 6.68 -0.88 -16.94
N LEU A 156 5.67 -0.65 -16.09
CA LEU A 156 5.46 -1.46 -14.88
C LEU A 156 5.32 -2.95 -15.19
N ALA A 157 4.46 -3.29 -16.16
CA ALA A 157 4.22 -4.67 -16.57
C ALA A 157 5.49 -5.33 -17.16
N THR A 158 6.23 -4.59 -17.98
CA THR A 158 7.45 -5.10 -18.66
C THR A 158 8.58 -5.34 -17.68
N ASN A 159 8.78 -4.42 -16.74
CA ASN A 159 9.87 -4.49 -15.78
C ASN A 159 9.53 -5.39 -14.58
N GLY A 160 8.27 -5.80 -14.44
CA GLY A 160 7.79 -6.60 -13.31
C GLY A 160 7.69 -5.79 -12.01
N THR A 161 7.60 -4.47 -12.09
CA THR A 161 7.38 -3.60 -10.92
C THR A 161 5.96 -3.83 -10.40
N SER A 162 5.87 -4.24 -9.13
CA SER A 162 4.58 -4.51 -8.48
C SER A 162 3.92 -3.24 -7.97
N VAL A 163 2.59 -3.27 -7.81
CA VAL A 163 1.81 -2.15 -7.26
C VAL A 163 0.92 -2.64 -6.12
N ASP A 164 0.98 -1.96 -4.98
CA ASP A 164 0.04 -2.13 -3.88
C ASP A 164 -0.85 -0.88 -3.76
N PRO A 165 -2.16 -0.95 -4.08
CA PRO A 165 -2.96 0.25 -4.22
C PRO A 165 -3.43 0.83 -2.87
N THR A 166 -3.47 0.04 -1.80
CA THR A 166 -3.96 0.47 -0.47
C THR A 166 -5.28 1.27 -0.55
N LEU A 167 -6.22 0.80 -1.37
CA LEU A 167 -7.45 1.53 -1.71
C LEU A 167 -8.22 1.98 -0.47
N VAL A 168 -8.30 1.14 0.56
CA VAL A 168 -9.05 1.40 1.79
C VAL A 168 -8.59 2.69 2.50
N ALA A 169 -7.29 3.02 2.46
CA ALA A 169 -6.75 4.22 3.09
C ALA A 169 -7.25 5.49 2.41
N PHE A 170 -7.34 5.48 1.08
CA PHE A 170 -7.78 6.64 0.30
C PHE A 170 -9.29 6.69 0.15
N HIS A 171 -9.98 5.55 0.10
CA HIS A 171 -11.44 5.50 0.13
C HIS A 171 -11.97 6.08 1.45
N ALA A 172 -11.33 5.76 2.59
CA ALA A 172 -11.67 6.36 3.89
C ALA A 172 -11.51 7.90 3.91
N ALA A 173 -10.55 8.43 3.14
CA ALA A 173 -10.39 9.87 2.98
C ALA A 173 -11.47 10.46 2.05
N PHE A 174 -11.65 9.88 0.87
CA PHE A 174 -12.55 10.38 -0.18
C PHE A 174 -14.02 10.31 0.23
N PHE A 175 -14.40 9.31 1.01
CA PHE A 175 -15.77 9.09 1.50
C PHE A 175 -15.90 9.34 3.01
N GLY A 176 -14.98 10.10 3.61
CA GLY A 176 -15.01 10.33 5.04
C GLY A 176 -16.06 11.35 5.52
N ASP A 177 -16.85 11.90 4.60
CA ASP A 177 -18.13 12.57 4.90
C ASP A 177 -19.28 11.58 5.16
N THR A 178 -19.07 10.30 4.88
CA THR A 178 -19.98 9.20 5.24
C THR A 178 -19.63 8.58 6.60
N ASP A 179 -20.50 7.69 7.07
CA ASP A 179 -20.34 6.96 8.33
C ASP A 179 -19.68 5.57 8.16
N GLN A 180 -19.44 5.12 6.92
CA GLN A 180 -18.98 3.75 6.60
C GLN A 180 -17.78 3.28 7.45
N TYR A 181 -16.79 4.16 7.65
CA TYR A 181 -15.59 3.84 8.43
C TYR A 181 -15.70 4.21 9.91
N LYS A 182 -16.54 5.20 10.24
CA LYS A 182 -16.73 5.70 11.62
C LYS A 182 -17.63 4.79 12.44
N GLU A 183 -18.52 4.05 11.77
CA GLU A 183 -19.40 3.05 12.38
C GLU A 183 -18.85 1.62 12.28
N ASN A 184 -17.57 1.45 11.90
CA ASN A 184 -16.95 0.13 11.83
C ASN A 184 -16.92 -0.52 13.25
N PRO A 185 -17.58 -1.68 13.46
CA PRO A 185 -17.58 -2.37 14.75
C PRO A 185 -16.18 -2.72 15.27
N ALA A 186 -15.20 -2.90 14.38
CA ALA A 186 -13.82 -3.20 14.74
C ALA A 186 -13.13 -2.05 15.50
N LEU A 187 -13.68 -0.83 15.46
CA LEU A 187 -13.23 0.31 16.26
C LEU A 187 -13.39 0.08 17.76
N ALA A 188 -14.19 -0.89 18.20
CA ALA A 188 -14.28 -1.29 19.61
C ALA A 188 -12.93 -1.73 20.21
N ASN A 189 -11.96 -2.10 19.37
CA ASN A 189 -10.60 -2.45 19.80
C ASN A 189 -9.70 -1.23 20.08
N TYR A 190 -10.16 -0.02 19.77
CA TYR A 190 -9.41 1.22 19.93
C TYR A 190 -9.82 1.99 21.17
N SER A 191 -8.89 2.73 21.76
CA SER A 191 -9.21 3.62 22.88
C SER A 191 -10.07 4.80 22.39
N PRO A 192 -11.03 5.28 23.20
CA PRO A 192 -11.82 6.46 22.83
C PRO A 192 -10.97 7.68 22.50
N ALA A 193 -9.83 7.87 23.18
CA ALA A 193 -8.90 8.97 22.92
C ALA A 193 -8.25 8.88 21.53
N MET A 194 -7.98 7.67 21.04
CA MET A 194 -7.43 7.46 19.70
C MET A 194 -8.48 7.74 18.61
N ILE A 195 -9.72 7.31 18.84
CA ILE A 195 -10.85 7.62 17.95
C ILE A 195 -11.13 9.15 17.92
N GLU A 196 -11.04 9.81 19.08
CA GLU A 196 -11.18 11.26 19.18
C GLU A 196 -10.05 11.98 18.41
N ASN A 197 -8.80 11.53 18.56
CA ASN A 197 -7.65 12.04 17.81
C ASN A 197 -7.87 11.92 16.29
N TRP A 198 -8.38 10.79 15.81
CA TRP A 198 -8.70 10.59 14.40
C TRP A 198 -9.83 11.48 13.90
N SER A 199 -10.76 11.85 14.78
CA SER A 199 -11.87 12.75 14.44
C SER A 199 -11.46 14.23 14.41
N THR A 200 -10.38 14.61 15.12
CA THR A 200 -10.14 16.03 15.45
C THR A 200 -8.74 16.56 15.11
N LEU A 201 -7.71 15.71 15.16
CA LEU A 201 -6.32 16.16 15.08
C LEU A 201 -5.56 15.56 13.89
N PHE A 202 -5.89 14.34 13.48
CA PHE A 202 -5.17 13.68 12.39
C PHE A 202 -6.05 12.70 11.63
N ASN A 203 -6.39 13.06 10.39
CA ASN A 203 -6.90 12.18 9.33
C ASN A 203 -6.60 12.80 7.96
N PHE A 204 -6.76 12.02 6.89
CA PHE A 204 -6.38 12.45 5.54
C PHE A 204 -7.31 13.49 4.92
N ASN A 205 -8.53 13.67 5.44
CA ASN A 205 -9.49 14.66 4.94
C ASN A 205 -9.71 15.81 5.94
N LEU A 206 -8.75 16.05 6.84
CA LEU A 206 -8.87 17.09 7.84
C LEU A 206 -8.94 18.46 7.15
N GLY A 207 -10.00 19.21 7.44
CA GLY A 207 -10.25 20.52 6.84
C GLY A 207 -10.88 20.48 5.44
N TRP A 208 -11.29 19.30 4.95
CA TRP A 208 -12.09 19.20 3.73
C TRP A 208 -13.49 19.81 3.94
N THR A 209 -13.97 20.49 2.91
CA THR A 209 -15.30 21.09 2.83
C THR A 209 -16.26 20.16 2.07
N PRO A 210 -17.59 20.38 2.14
CA PRO A 210 -18.53 19.64 1.29
C PRO A 210 -18.18 19.68 -0.20
N GLU A 211 -17.66 20.82 -0.70
CA GLU A 211 -17.21 20.94 -2.10
C GLU A 211 -16.01 20.04 -2.42
N ASP A 212 -15.12 19.79 -1.45
CA ASP A 212 -14.02 18.87 -1.65
C ASP A 212 -14.53 17.42 -1.77
N PHE A 213 -15.56 17.03 -1.00
CA PHE A 213 -16.20 15.71 -1.12
C PHE A 213 -16.99 15.54 -2.42
N ASP A 214 -17.73 16.59 -2.85
CA ASP A 214 -18.44 16.62 -4.14
C ASP A 214 -17.49 16.39 -5.34
N ARG A 215 -16.22 16.79 -5.20
CA ARG A 215 -15.14 16.53 -6.17
C ARG A 215 -14.48 15.16 -5.98
N ALA A 216 -14.27 14.75 -4.73
CA ALA A 216 -13.57 13.51 -4.41
C ALA A 216 -14.36 12.25 -4.80
N HIS A 217 -15.67 12.19 -4.49
CA HIS A 217 -16.49 11.01 -4.80
C HIS A 217 -16.43 10.60 -6.28
N PRO A 218 -16.70 11.48 -7.28
CA PRO A 218 -16.64 11.09 -8.69
C PRO A 218 -15.20 10.84 -9.19
N ALA A 219 -14.18 11.40 -8.53
CA ALA A 219 -12.79 11.13 -8.89
C ALA A 219 -12.39 9.68 -8.55
N TRP A 220 -13.09 9.04 -7.60
CA TRP A 220 -12.85 7.65 -7.23
C TRP A 220 -13.09 6.67 -8.38
N ASP A 221 -14.10 6.92 -9.24
CA ASP A 221 -14.37 6.08 -10.42
C ASP A 221 -13.13 5.94 -11.33
N LYS A 222 -12.31 6.99 -11.42
CA LYS A 222 -11.04 6.94 -12.19
C LYS A 222 -9.94 6.19 -11.46
N ALA A 223 -9.90 6.23 -10.12
CA ALA A 223 -8.99 5.41 -9.34
C ALA A 223 -9.29 3.92 -9.57
N GLU A 224 -10.56 3.53 -9.54
CA GLU A 224 -11.00 2.15 -9.82
C GLU A 224 -10.65 1.71 -11.24
N GLN A 225 -10.93 2.56 -12.24
CA GLN A 225 -10.54 2.30 -13.63
C GLN A 225 -9.02 2.15 -13.79
N PHE A 226 -8.23 2.96 -13.08
CA PHE A 226 -6.77 2.85 -13.13
C PHE A 226 -6.27 1.51 -12.57
N ILE A 227 -6.82 1.04 -11.43
CA ILE A 227 -6.48 -0.28 -10.88
C ILE A 227 -6.87 -1.40 -11.84
N LYS A 228 -8.05 -1.30 -12.45
CA LYS A 228 -8.49 -2.24 -13.47
C LYS A 228 -7.51 -2.31 -14.65
N LEU A 229 -7.08 -1.15 -15.17
CA LEU A 229 -6.13 -1.09 -16.28
C LEU A 229 -4.77 -1.71 -15.94
N LEU A 230 -4.26 -1.49 -14.71
CA LEU A 230 -3.04 -2.13 -14.21
C LEU A 230 -3.19 -3.66 -14.20
N HIS A 231 -4.30 -4.17 -13.67
CA HIS A 231 -4.60 -5.61 -13.65
C HIS A 231 -4.69 -6.21 -15.06
N GLU A 232 -5.48 -5.60 -15.94
CA GLU A 232 -5.70 -6.08 -17.32
C GLU A 232 -4.41 -6.05 -18.15
N SER A 233 -3.46 -5.18 -17.81
CA SER A 233 -2.14 -5.08 -18.47
C SER A 233 -1.09 -6.02 -17.89
N GLY A 234 -1.44 -6.82 -16.87
CA GLY A 234 -0.55 -7.82 -16.28
C GLY A 234 0.42 -7.28 -15.23
N VAL A 235 0.19 -6.07 -14.69
CA VAL A 235 0.96 -5.55 -13.55
C VAL A 235 0.67 -6.42 -12.32
N LEU A 236 1.72 -6.79 -11.58
CA LEU A 236 1.57 -7.58 -10.36
C LEU A 236 0.98 -6.73 -9.24
N LEU A 237 -0.33 -6.84 -9.03
CA LEU A 237 -1.02 -6.19 -7.91
C LEU A 237 -0.88 -6.98 -6.62
N THR A 238 -0.63 -6.32 -5.50
CA THR A 238 -0.71 -6.90 -4.13
C THR A 238 -1.82 -6.23 -3.33
N ALA A 239 -2.23 -6.85 -2.21
CA ALA A 239 -3.19 -6.26 -1.29
C ALA A 239 -2.48 -5.77 -0.02
N GLY A 240 -2.52 -4.47 0.19
CA GLY A 240 -2.09 -3.79 1.40
C GLY A 240 -3.18 -2.81 1.83
N THR A 241 -3.06 -2.30 3.06
CA THR A 241 -4.13 -1.48 3.66
C THR A 241 -3.66 -0.13 4.17
N ASP A 242 -2.34 0.04 4.32
CA ASP A 242 -1.75 1.14 5.07
C ASP A 242 -2.32 1.25 6.52
N ALA A 243 -2.49 0.08 7.17
CA ALA A 243 -3.09 -0.02 8.50
C ALA A 243 -2.31 0.74 9.59
N ASN A 244 -3.06 1.16 10.61
CA ASN A 244 -2.70 2.14 11.65
C ASN A 244 -2.83 3.61 11.23
N ASN A 245 -3.17 3.90 9.98
CA ASN A 245 -3.74 5.19 9.63
C ASN A 245 -5.15 5.35 10.23
N PRO A 246 -5.63 6.61 10.37
CA PRO A 246 -6.95 6.91 10.89
C PRO A 246 -8.04 6.11 10.18
N TRP A 247 -8.90 5.46 10.97
CA TRP A 247 -10.02 4.62 10.51
C TRP A 247 -9.65 3.29 9.84
N ILE A 248 -8.36 2.98 9.68
CA ILE A 248 -7.88 1.76 9.04
C ILE A 248 -7.50 0.73 10.10
N VAL A 249 -8.47 -0.11 10.48
CA VAL A 249 -8.33 -1.10 11.55
C VAL A 249 -7.58 -2.36 11.06
N PRO A 250 -6.39 -2.70 11.61
CA PRO A 250 -5.66 -3.92 11.26
C PRO A 250 -6.54 -5.17 11.35
N GLY A 251 -6.43 -6.04 10.35
CA GLY A 251 -7.29 -7.22 10.21
C GLY A 251 -8.54 -6.92 9.40
N ASP A 252 -9.49 -6.13 9.93
CA ASP A 252 -10.74 -5.84 9.21
C ASP A 252 -10.51 -5.04 7.92
N SER A 253 -9.59 -4.08 7.94
CA SER A 253 -9.28 -3.26 6.75
C SER A 253 -8.75 -4.09 5.59
N PHE A 254 -8.12 -5.24 5.84
CA PHE A 254 -7.67 -6.14 4.78
C PHE A 254 -8.86 -6.69 4.00
N HIS A 255 -9.92 -7.09 4.69
CA HIS A 255 -11.15 -7.53 4.04
C HIS A 255 -11.92 -6.39 3.37
N GLN A 256 -11.73 -5.13 3.81
CA GLN A 256 -12.28 -3.96 3.11
C GLN A 256 -11.52 -3.71 1.80
N GLU A 257 -10.19 -3.83 1.80
CA GLU A 257 -9.36 -3.75 0.60
C GLU A 257 -9.79 -4.76 -0.46
N LEU A 258 -10.08 -6.01 -0.07
CA LEU A 258 -10.53 -7.03 -1.03
C LEU A 258 -11.88 -6.69 -1.66
N VAL A 259 -12.79 -6.06 -0.92
CA VAL A 259 -14.08 -5.59 -1.46
C VAL A 259 -13.83 -4.46 -2.47
N LEU A 260 -12.96 -3.50 -2.13
CA LEU A 260 -12.62 -2.39 -3.03
C LEU A 260 -11.92 -2.86 -4.31
N LEU A 261 -11.02 -3.84 -4.23
CA LEU A 261 -10.40 -4.46 -5.40
C LEU A 261 -11.46 -5.14 -6.29
N ARG A 262 -12.46 -5.80 -5.71
CA ARG A 262 -13.60 -6.35 -6.47
C ARG A 262 -14.41 -5.22 -7.12
N ASP A 263 -14.60 -4.10 -6.44
CA ASP A 263 -15.37 -2.95 -6.94
C ASP A 263 -14.64 -2.23 -8.10
N CYS A 264 -13.32 -2.37 -8.19
CA CYS A 264 -12.54 -2.08 -9.41
C CYS A 264 -12.83 -3.04 -10.59
N ALA A 265 -13.90 -3.84 -10.52
CA ALA A 265 -14.33 -4.84 -11.49
C ALA A 265 -13.33 -5.99 -11.72
N LEU A 266 -12.49 -6.30 -10.72
CA LEU A 266 -11.67 -7.51 -10.74
C LEU A 266 -12.52 -8.73 -10.34
N PRO A 267 -12.38 -9.88 -11.03
CA PRO A 267 -13.01 -11.13 -10.60
C PRO A 267 -12.56 -11.55 -9.21
N ASN A 268 -13.45 -12.17 -8.43
CA ASN A 268 -13.14 -12.62 -7.06
C ASN A 268 -11.92 -13.55 -7.00
N GLU A 269 -11.73 -14.41 -8.00
CA GLU A 269 -10.56 -15.28 -8.10
C GLU A 269 -9.24 -14.51 -8.26
N GLU A 270 -9.27 -13.37 -8.95
CA GLU A 270 -8.10 -12.50 -9.12
C GLU A 270 -7.82 -11.74 -7.84
N VAL A 271 -8.86 -11.23 -7.17
CA VAL A 271 -8.73 -10.60 -5.84
C VAL A 271 -8.10 -11.56 -4.82
N LEU A 272 -8.53 -12.84 -4.82
CA LEU A 272 -7.94 -13.85 -3.93
C LEU A 272 -6.47 -14.16 -4.28
N LYS A 273 -6.09 -14.15 -5.57
CA LYS A 273 -4.67 -14.28 -5.97
C LYS A 273 -3.85 -13.09 -5.52
N ILE A 274 -4.38 -11.87 -5.67
CA ILE A 274 -3.76 -10.62 -5.19
C ILE A 274 -3.50 -10.70 -3.68
N ALA A 275 -4.47 -11.21 -2.92
CA ALA A 275 -4.39 -11.39 -1.47
C ALA A 275 -3.47 -12.52 -1.00
N THR A 276 -3.01 -13.41 -1.88
CA THR A 276 -2.26 -14.62 -1.50
C THR A 276 -1.00 -14.79 -2.34
N TRP A 277 -1.12 -15.41 -3.51
CA TRP A 277 0.00 -15.77 -4.37
C TRP A 277 0.82 -14.56 -4.85
N ASN A 278 0.19 -13.43 -5.15
CA ASN A 278 0.91 -12.25 -5.63
C ASN A 278 1.85 -11.68 -4.57
N GLY A 279 1.40 -11.60 -3.31
CA GLY A 279 2.25 -11.19 -2.19
C GLY A 279 3.43 -12.16 -1.98
N ALA A 280 3.17 -13.46 -2.04
CA ALA A 280 4.23 -14.47 -1.95
C ALA A 280 5.26 -14.35 -3.09
N LYS A 281 4.80 -14.05 -4.31
CA LYS A 281 5.65 -13.84 -5.48
C LYS A 281 6.49 -12.57 -5.36
N LEU A 282 5.91 -11.46 -4.89
CA LEU A 282 6.64 -10.22 -4.63
C LEU A 282 7.77 -10.45 -3.61
N LEU A 283 7.50 -11.22 -2.57
CA LEU A 283 8.46 -11.53 -1.51
C LEU A 283 9.47 -12.64 -1.90
N GLY A 284 9.32 -13.26 -3.07
CA GLY A 284 10.20 -14.37 -3.51
C GLY A 284 10.06 -15.66 -2.68
N ILE A 285 8.90 -15.84 -2.04
CA ILE A 285 8.59 -16.99 -1.16
C ILE A 285 7.41 -17.82 -1.69
N GLU A 286 7.05 -17.67 -2.95
CA GLU A 286 5.96 -18.40 -3.60
C GLU A 286 6.19 -19.91 -3.70
N ASN A 287 7.41 -20.41 -3.44
CA ASN A 287 7.67 -21.83 -3.29
C ASN A 287 7.32 -22.37 -1.89
N ARG A 288 7.17 -21.49 -0.89
CA ARG A 288 6.81 -21.81 0.49
C ARG A 288 5.32 -21.60 0.76
N VAL A 289 4.77 -20.45 0.34
CA VAL A 289 3.41 -19.99 0.72
C VAL A 289 2.61 -19.48 -0.50
N GLY A 290 1.43 -18.92 -0.24
CA GLY A 290 0.59 -18.23 -1.24
C GLY A 290 -0.30 -19.13 -2.10
N SER A 291 -0.17 -20.46 -1.99
CA SER A 291 -1.11 -21.40 -2.63
C SER A 291 -1.16 -22.73 -1.89
N ILE A 292 -2.24 -23.50 -2.10
CA ILE A 292 -2.38 -24.84 -1.51
C ILE A 292 -1.78 -25.86 -2.48
N ALA A 293 -0.60 -26.39 -2.17
CA ALA A 293 0.08 -27.42 -2.95
C ALA A 293 0.97 -28.31 -2.07
N PRO A 294 1.20 -29.59 -2.43
CA PRO A 294 2.13 -30.45 -1.71
C PRO A 294 3.54 -29.82 -1.61
N GLY A 295 4.12 -29.86 -0.40
CA GLY A 295 5.45 -29.33 -0.12
C GLY A 295 5.48 -27.87 0.35
N LYS A 296 4.36 -27.15 0.28
CA LYS A 296 4.21 -25.80 0.83
C LYS A 296 3.87 -25.82 2.33
N GLU A 297 4.12 -24.69 2.98
CA GLU A 297 3.76 -24.44 4.38
C GLU A 297 2.23 -24.49 4.56
N ALA A 298 1.80 -24.99 5.71
CA ALA A 298 0.39 -25.19 6.03
C ALA A 298 -0.22 -23.92 6.63
N ASP A 299 -0.17 -22.83 5.86
CA ASP A 299 -0.80 -21.55 6.16
C ASP A 299 -2.15 -21.46 5.45
N LEU A 300 -3.22 -21.69 6.19
CA LEU A 300 -4.57 -21.85 5.65
C LEU A 300 -5.59 -21.03 6.43
N VAL A 301 -6.58 -20.51 5.72
CA VAL A 301 -7.78 -19.91 6.32
C VAL A 301 -8.99 -20.71 5.86
N LEU A 302 -9.75 -21.24 6.81
CA LEU A 302 -11.01 -21.94 6.55
C LEU A 302 -12.17 -20.95 6.67
N LEU A 303 -12.99 -20.87 5.64
CA LEU A 303 -14.17 -20.01 5.55
C LEU A 303 -15.44 -20.85 5.55
N SER A 304 -16.49 -20.41 6.25
CA SER A 304 -17.80 -21.09 6.20
C SER A 304 -18.57 -20.80 4.91
N GLU A 305 -18.23 -19.71 4.22
CA GLU A 305 -18.84 -19.30 2.95
C GLU A 305 -17.83 -19.23 1.80
N ASN A 306 -18.32 -19.20 0.56
CA ASN A 306 -17.48 -19.27 -0.64
C ASN A 306 -17.11 -17.87 -1.17
N PRO A 307 -15.84 -17.43 -1.07
CA PRO A 307 -15.41 -16.10 -1.50
C PRO A 307 -15.40 -15.90 -3.02
N LEU A 308 -15.44 -16.98 -3.82
CA LEU A 308 -15.58 -16.88 -5.27
C LEU A 308 -16.98 -16.39 -5.67
N LYS A 309 -17.99 -16.60 -4.82
CA LYS A 309 -19.37 -16.11 -5.05
C LYS A 309 -19.60 -14.71 -4.49
N ASN A 310 -19.02 -14.43 -3.33
CA ASN A 310 -19.09 -13.12 -2.68
C ASN A 310 -17.79 -12.87 -1.91
N ILE A 311 -17.00 -11.87 -2.33
CA ILE A 311 -15.71 -11.57 -1.71
C ILE A 311 -15.80 -11.22 -0.22
N GLU A 312 -16.96 -10.74 0.25
CA GLU A 312 -17.20 -10.47 1.67
C GLU A 312 -17.12 -11.74 2.54
N ALA A 313 -17.32 -12.92 1.94
CA ALA A 313 -17.19 -14.20 2.62
C ALA A 313 -15.78 -14.45 3.19
N THR A 314 -14.77 -13.67 2.77
CA THR A 314 -13.44 -13.70 3.41
C THR A 314 -13.48 -13.40 4.91
N ARG A 315 -14.53 -12.73 5.41
CA ARG A 315 -14.75 -12.48 6.85
C ARG A 315 -15.33 -13.67 7.62
N THR A 316 -15.81 -14.71 6.93
CA THR A 316 -16.47 -15.88 7.55
C THR A 316 -15.46 -16.90 8.07
N ILE A 317 -14.42 -16.42 8.74
CA ILE A 317 -13.29 -17.23 9.21
C ILE A 317 -13.75 -18.13 10.36
N GLU A 318 -13.71 -19.43 10.09
CA GLU A 318 -13.93 -20.49 11.07
C GLU A 318 -12.64 -20.87 11.77
N GLN A 319 -11.54 -20.96 11.02
CA GLN A 319 -10.25 -21.38 11.54
C GLN A 319 -9.10 -20.74 10.76
N VAL A 320 -8.05 -20.35 11.48
CA VAL A 320 -6.73 -20.03 10.91
C VAL A 320 -5.77 -21.13 11.30
N ILE A 321 -5.02 -21.65 10.33
CA ILE A 321 -3.94 -22.62 10.51
C ILE A 321 -2.66 -21.90 10.08
N ARG A 322 -1.64 -21.91 10.92
CA ARG A 322 -0.34 -21.31 10.66
C ARG A 322 0.74 -22.35 10.93
N ASP A 323 1.63 -22.57 9.98
CA ASP A 323 2.69 -23.59 10.09
C ASP A 323 2.15 -24.99 10.46
N GLY A 324 0.90 -25.29 10.10
CA GLY A 324 0.22 -26.54 10.43
C GLY A 324 -0.42 -26.58 11.83
N GLU A 325 -0.30 -25.52 12.62
CA GLU A 325 -0.90 -25.39 13.95
C GLU A 325 -2.18 -24.55 13.89
N LEU A 326 -3.20 -24.96 14.65
CA LEU A 326 -4.43 -24.19 14.78
C LEU A 326 -4.16 -22.94 15.61
N VAL A 327 -4.45 -21.77 15.06
CA VAL A 327 -4.43 -20.52 15.83
C VAL A 327 -5.68 -20.49 16.71
N GLU A 328 -5.49 -20.41 18.02
CA GLU A 328 -6.60 -20.29 18.96
C GLU A 328 -7.32 -18.95 18.77
N ARG A 329 -8.65 -19.02 18.57
CA ARG A 329 -9.48 -17.82 18.54
C ARG A 329 -9.67 -17.35 19.98
N HIS A 330 -8.84 -16.40 20.42
CA HIS A 330 -9.12 -15.67 21.65
C HIS A 330 -10.38 -14.84 21.41
N GLN A 331 -11.53 -15.32 21.91
CA GLN A 331 -12.72 -14.49 22.02
C GLN A 331 -12.42 -13.42 23.07
N ASN A 332 -11.97 -12.25 22.63
CA ASN A 332 -12.04 -11.07 23.48
C ASN A 332 -13.52 -10.74 23.66
N HIS A 333 -13.95 -10.77 24.92
CA HIS A 333 -15.31 -10.43 25.37
C HIS A 333 -15.66 -8.96 25.12
#